data_AF-A0A3E2CJZ7-F1
#
_entry.id   AF-A0A3E2CJZ7-F1
#
_cell.length_a   1.000
_cell.length_b   1.000
_cell.length_c   1.000
_cell.angle_alpha   90.00
_cell.angle_beta   90.00
_cell.angle_gamma   90.00
#
_symmetry.space_group_name_H-M   'P 1'
#
loop_
_entity.id
_entity.type
_entity.pdbx_description
1 polymer ?
#
loop_
_entity_poly.entity_id
_entity_poly.type
_entity_poly.pdbx_seq_one_letter_code
_entity_poly.pdbx_strand_id
1 'polypeptide(L)' 'MVMHRALGSFDTTAIGFGEMPLTIENNLGHDMGIKTIHAALDAGCTHIDTAWAY' A
#
# COMPACT_ATOMS: atom_id res chain seq x y z
N MET A 1 -16.98 5.40 0.73
CA MET A 1 -17.14 4.34 1.75
C MET A 1 -16.10 3.28 1.43
N VAL A 2 -15.17 3.00 2.35
CA VAL A 2 -14.13 2.00 2.13
C VAL A 2 -14.75 0.61 2.23
N MET A 3 -14.48 -0.26 1.25
CA MET A 3 -14.99 -1.62 1.21
C MET A 3 -14.01 -2.57 1.88
N HIS A 4 -14.50 -3.40 2.80
CA HIS A 4 -13.71 -4.39 3.53
C HIS A 4 -13.97 -5.81 3.04
N ARG A 5 -12.96 -6.68 3.14
CA ARG A 5 -12.98 -8.10 2.75
C ARG A 5 -12.23 -8.91 3.81
N ALA A 6 -12.68 -10.14 4.02
CA ALA A 6 -11.97 -11.11 4.84
C ALA A 6 -10.85 -11.77 4.01
N LEU A 7 -9.63 -11.79 4.56
CA LEU A 7 -8.49 -12.55 4.07
C LEU A 7 -8.05 -13.51 5.18
N GLY A 8 -8.52 -14.76 5.10
CA GLY A 8 -8.36 -15.72 6.19
C GLY A 8 -9.02 -15.21 7.47
N SER A 9 -8.24 -15.07 8.54
CA SER A 9 -8.68 -14.53 9.84
C SER A 9 -8.61 -13.01 9.95
N PHE A 10 -8.18 -12.30 8.90
CA PHE A 10 -7.96 -10.86 8.92
C PHE A 10 -9.06 -10.14 8.15
N ASP A 11 -9.48 -8.97 8.62
CA ASP A 11 -10.30 -8.03 7.86
C ASP A 11 -9.39 -6.97 7.26
N THR A 12 -9.58 -6.69 5.97
CA THR A 12 -8.74 -5.76 5.21
C THR A 12 -9.55 -4.99 4.19
N THR A 13 -9.00 -3.90 3.67
CA THR A 13 -9.59 -3.23 2.51
C THR A 13 -9.60 -4.12 1.26
N ALA A 14 -10.62 -3.92 0.43
CA ALA A 14 -10.79 -4.62 -0.84
C ALA A 14 -9.68 -4.30 -1.88
N ILE A 15 -8.90 -3.25 -1.63
CA ILE A 15 -7.75 -2.82 -2.42
C ILE A 15 -6.54 -2.84 -1.49
N GLY A 16 -5.40 -3.33 -1.99
CA GLY A 16 -4.10 -3.24 -1.32
C GLY A 16 -3.18 -2.23 -2.00
N PHE A 17 -2.18 -1.75 -1.26
CA PHE A 17 -1.17 -0.82 -1.74
C PHE A 17 0.13 -1.58 -2.07
N GLY A 18 0.51 -1.61 -3.35
CA GLY A 18 1.74 -2.25 -3.80
C GLY A 18 2.91 -1.27 -3.82
N GLU A 19 4.04 -1.66 -3.22
CA GLU A 19 5.20 -0.77 -3.02
C GLU A 19 6.23 -0.81 -4.14
N MET A 20 6.09 -1.69 -5.14
CA MET A 20 7.04 -1.83 -6.25
C MET A 20 7.40 -0.50 -6.97
N PRO A 21 6.44 0.44 -7.18
CA PRO A 21 6.76 1.76 -7.74
C PRO A 21 7.57 2.69 -6.82
N LEU A 22 7.63 2.40 -5.52
CA LEU A 22 8.41 3.19 -4.57
C LEU A 22 9.91 2.89 -4.66
N THR A 23 10.28 1.76 -5.28
CA THR A 23 11.67 1.27 -5.28
C THR A 23 12.24 1.15 -6.69
N ILE A 24 11.51 0.56 -7.65
CA ILE A 24 11.98 0.29 -9.02
C ILE A 24 11.33 1.26 -10.01
N GLU A 25 10.03 1.07 -10.28
CA GLU A 25 9.34 1.78 -11.35
C GLU A 25 8.92 3.18 -10.90
N ASN A 26 9.49 4.23 -11.51
CA ASN A 26 9.11 5.61 -11.20
C ASN A 26 9.34 5.98 -9.71
N ASN A 27 10.44 5.49 -9.11
CA ASN A 27 10.85 5.86 -7.77
C ASN A 27 11.09 7.37 -7.66
N LEU A 28 10.18 8.07 -6.98
CA LEU A 28 10.21 9.52 -6.77
C LEU A 28 11.06 9.95 -5.56
N GLY A 29 11.80 9.03 -4.96
CA GLY A 29 12.64 9.25 -3.78
C GLY A 29 11.94 8.97 -2.46
N HIS A 30 12.74 8.85 -1.39
CA HIS A 30 12.32 8.41 -0.07
C HIS A 30 11.16 9.24 0.53
N ASP A 31 11.26 10.56 0.48
CA ASP A 31 10.25 11.46 1.05
C ASP A 31 8.90 11.34 0.34
N MET A 32 8.91 11.14 -0.99
CA MET A 32 7.69 10.91 -1.75
C MET A 32 7.12 9.52 -1.49
N GLY A 33 7.98 8.51 -1.33
CA GLY A 33 7.55 7.17 -0.94
C GLY A 33 6.79 7.18 0.39
N ILE A 34 7.34 7.84 1.42
CA ILE A 34 6.68 8.01 2.71
C ILE A 34 5.33 8.72 2.54
N LYS A 35 5.28 9.84 1.80
CA LYS A 35 4.02 10.56 1.56
C LYS A 35 2.98 9.70 0.86
N THR A 36 3.38 8.88 -0.10
CA THR A 36 2.46 7.97 -0.81
C THR A 36 1.90 6.89 0.12
N ILE A 37 2.74 6.31 0.99
CA ILE A 37 2.28 5.35 2.00
C ILE A 37 1.26 6.01 2.93
N HIS A 38 1.53 7.21 3.43
CA HIS A 38 0.57 7.95 4.26
C HIS A 38 -0.74 8.24 3.52
N ALA A 39 -0.67 8.66 2.25
CA ALA A 39 -1.87 8.90 1.45
C ALA A 39 -2.71 7.62 1.26
N ALA A 40 -2.07 6.45 1.12
CA ALA A 40 -2.77 5.18 1.04
C ALA A 40 -3.48 4.83 2.37
N LEU A 41 -2.80 5.06 3.50
CA LEU A 41 -3.38 4.88 4.84
C LEU A 41 -4.55 5.86 5.08
N ASP A 42 -4.42 7.12 4.69
CA ASP A 42 -5.48 8.14 4.80
C ASP A 42 -6.69 7.81 3.92
N ALA A 43 -6.48 7.15 2.78
CA ALA A 43 -7.55 6.60 1.94
C ALA A 43 -8.22 5.34 2.55
N GLY A 44 -7.70 4.86 3.68
CA GLY A 44 -8.21 3.74 4.44
C GLY A 44 -7.59 2.40 4.07
N CYS A 45 -6.57 2.34 3.21
CA CYS A 45 -5.94 1.10 2.78
C CYS A 45 -5.19 0.44 3.95
N THR A 46 -5.49 -0.82 4.24
CA THR A 46 -4.90 -1.55 5.39
C THR A 46 -4.08 -2.78 4.98
N HIS A 47 -3.85 -2.96 3.69
CA HIS A 47 -3.01 -4.03 3.13
C HIS A 47 -1.85 -3.44 2.35
N ILE A 48 -0.62 -3.80 2.72
CA ILE A 48 0.61 -3.37 2.05
C ILE A 48 1.29 -4.60 1.44
N ASP A 49 1.58 -4.55 0.14
CA ASP A 49 2.33 -5.56 -0.60
C ASP A 49 3.75 -5.08 -0.88
N THR A 50 4.72 -5.87 -0.40
CA THR A 50 6.16 -5.57 -0.48
C THR A 50 6.97 -6.85 -0.63
N ALA A 51 8.20 -6.75 -1.14
CA ALA A 51 9.06 -7.89 -1.37
C ALA A 51 10.54 -7.49 -1.38
N TRP A 52 11.43 -8.46 -1.14
CA TRP A 52 12.88 -8.26 -1.29
C TRP A 52 13.30 -7.93 -2.73
N ALA A 53 12.51 -8.38 -3.70
CA ALA A 53 12.78 -8.13 -5.11
C ALA A 53 12.44 -6.70 -5.55
N TYR A 54 11.72 -5.94 -4.71
CA TYR A 54 11.34 -4.56 -4.95
C TYR A 54 12.46 -3.64 -4.47
#